data_AF-A0A4Q2YLH0-F1
#
_entry.id   AF-A0A4Q2YLH0-F1
#
_cell.length_a   1.000
_cell.length_b   1.000
_cell.length_c   1.000
_cell.angle_alpha   90.00
_cell.angle_beta   90.00
_cell.angle_gamma   90.00
#
_symmetry.space_group_name_H-M   'P 1'
#
loop_
_entity.id
_entity.type
_entity.pdbx_description
1 polymer ?
#
loop_
_entity_poly.entity_id
_entity_poly.type
_entity_poly.pdbx_seq_one_letter_code
_entity_poly.pdbx_strand_id
1 'polypeptide(L)'
;VFFGKGQCAFCHTAPYFTDNLMHDLHAERFYKQRLVNGMAMAADGPIKTFPLRGIKESPPYMHDGRLLTLEDTVEFFNLVLETKLSEKEKQDLVVYLRAL
;
A
#
# COMPACT_ATOMS: atom_id res chain seq x y z
N VAL A 1 7.91 -3.04 13.37
CA VAL A 1 6.83 -3.46 12.46
C VAL A 1 7.22 -3.31 10.99
N PHE A 2 7.59 -2.09 10.56
CA PHE A 2 7.96 -1.77 9.16
C PHE A 2 9.04 -2.68 8.55
N PHE A 3 10.15 -2.88 9.27
CA PHE A 3 11.27 -3.75 8.87
C PHE A 3 11.09 -5.24 9.24
N GLY A 4 9.88 -5.63 9.67
CA GLY A 4 9.63 -6.97 10.19
C GLY A 4 8.26 -7.48 9.74
N LYS A 5 7.38 -7.76 10.69
CA LYS A 5 6.06 -8.37 10.44
C LYS A 5 5.22 -7.67 9.37
N GLY A 6 5.32 -6.34 9.22
CA GLY A 6 4.58 -5.60 8.19
C GLY A 6 5.15 -5.74 6.78
N GLN A 7 6.34 -6.33 6.62
CA GLN A 7 7.04 -6.58 5.35
C GLN A 7 7.27 -5.34 4.46
N CYS A 8 6.98 -4.13 4.95
CA CYS A 8 6.98 -2.90 4.17
C CYS A 8 8.36 -2.60 3.58
N ALA A 9 9.43 -2.88 4.35
CA ALA A 9 10.80 -2.64 3.93
C ALA A 9 11.30 -3.52 2.79
N PHE A 10 10.54 -4.55 2.38
CA PHE A 10 10.91 -5.40 1.25
C PHE A 10 10.93 -4.61 -0.06
N CYS A 11 9.91 -3.77 -0.29
CA CYS A 11 9.84 -2.87 -1.44
C CYS A 11 10.28 -1.44 -1.07
N HIS A 12 9.95 -0.97 0.14
CA HIS A 12 10.27 0.40 0.57
C HIS A 12 11.64 0.50 1.24
N THR A 13 12.69 0.28 0.46
CA THR A 13 14.08 0.22 0.94
C THR A 13 14.68 1.62 1.18
N ALA A 14 15.49 1.75 2.24
CA ALA A 14 16.21 2.99 2.55
C ALA A 14 17.32 3.27 1.49
N PRO A 15 17.71 4.55 1.27
CA PRO A 15 17.32 5.73 2.05
C PRO A 15 16.04 6.41 1.56
N TYR A 16 15.55 6.10 0.35
CA TYR A 16 14.42 6.81 -0.26
C TYR A 16 13.06 6.14 -0.04
N PHE A 17 13.05 4.98 0.64
CA PHE A 17 11.87 4.17 0.90
C PHE A 17 11.15 3.74 -0.38
N THR A 18 11.94 3.29 -1.36
CA THR A 18 11.52 2.72 -2.63
C THR A 18 12.69 1.95 -3.25
N ASP A 19 12.40 0.83 -3.87
CA ASP A 19 13.35 0.04 -4.67
C ASP A 19 13.36 0.43 -6.16
N ASN A 20 12.50 1.37 -6.57
CA ASN A 20 12.24 1.76 -7.95
C ASN A 20 11.77 0.62 -8.88
N LEU A 21 11.26 -0.48 -8.32
CA LEU A 21 10.72 -1.61 -9.07
C LEU A 21 9.19 -1.54 -9.15
N MET A 22 8.64 -2.44 -9.97
CA MET A 22 7.21 -2.64 -10.14
C MET A 22 6.81 -3.93 -9.43
N HIS A 23 5.74 -3.89 -8.63
CA HIS A 23 5.21 -5.05 -7.92
C HIS A 23 3.72 -5.18 -8.16
N ASP A 24 3.27 -6.40 -8.39
CA ASP A 24 1.85 -6.70 -8.55
C ASP A 24 1.28 -7.19 -7.21
N LEU A 25 0.27 -6.49 -6.70
CA LEU A 25 -0.41 -6.86 -5.48
C LEU A 25 -1.48 -7.93 -5.71
N HIS A 26 -1.82 -8.21 -6.96
CA HIS A 26 -2.91 -9.10 -7.38
C HIS A 26 -4.21 -8.77 -6.65
N ALA A 27 -4.54 -7.47 -6.55
CA ALA A 27 -5.67 -6.96 -5.77
C ALA A 27 -7.03 -7.41 -6.34
N GLU A 28 -7.09 -7.74 -7.63
CA GLU A 28 -8.24 -8.30 -8.32
C GLU A 28 -8.75 -9.60 -7.70
N ARG A 29 -7.95 -10.31 -6.88
CA ARG A 29 -8.43 -11.48 -6.12
C ARG A 29 -9.51 -11.16 -5.10
N PHE A 30 -9.63 -9.88 -4.69
CA PHE A 30 -10.57 -9.45 -3.65
C PHE A 30 -11.91 -8.90 -4.20
N TYR A 31 -12.05 -8.72 -5.51
CA TYR A 31 -13.29 -8.19 -6.08
C TYR A 31 -13.67 -8.87 -7.40
N LYS A 32 -14.97 -8.89 -7.68
CA LYS A 32 -15.46 -9.39 -8.97
C LYS A 32 -15.19 -8.35 -10.05
N GLN A 33 -14.57 -8.78 -11.14
CA GLN A 33 -14.44 -7.95 -12.35
C GLN A 33 -15.83 -7.54 -12.85
N ARG A 34 -15.93 -6.30 -13.32
CA ARG A 34 -17.17 -5.72 -13.85
C ARG A 34 -16.87 -5.01 -15.17
N LEU A 35 -17.88 -4.96 -16.03
CA LEU A 35 -17.84 -4.11 -17.21
C LEU A 35 -18.29 -2.70 -16.83
N VAL A 36 -17.45 -1.71 -17.13
CA VAL A 36 -17.78 -0.29 -16.99
C VAL A 36 -17.66 0.32 -18.38
N ASN A 37 -18.75 0.86 -18.91
CA ASN A 37 -18.81 1.43 -20.27
C ASN A 37 -18.32 0.47 -21.38
N GLY A 38 -18.60 -0.83 -21.24
CA GLY A 38 -18.15 -1.85 -22.19
C GLY A 38 -16.67 -2.26 -22.05
N MET A 39 -15.94 -1.69 -21.09
CA MET A 39 -14.56 -2.05 -20.78
C MET A 39 -14.53 -2.94 -19.54
N ALA A 40 -13.82 -4.05 -19.60
CA ALA A 40 -13.57 -4.86 -18.40
C ALA A 40 -12.61 -4.12 -17.48
N MET A 41 -12.99 -3.99 -16.21
CA MET A 41 -12.07 -3.65 -15.14
C MET A 41 -11.01 -4.76 -15.05
N ALA A 42 -9.90 -4.57 -15.75
CA ALA A 42 -8.74 -5.45 -15.68
C ALA A 42 -8.06 -5.33 -14.31
N ALA A 43 -7.09 -6.21 -14.04
CA ALA A 43 -6.24 -6.09 -12.86
C ALA A 43 -5.44 -4.77 -12.91
N ASP A 44 -5.11 -4.22 -11.73
CA ASP A 44 -4.24 -3.04 -11.63
C ASP A 44 -2.85 -3.34 -12.23
N GLY A 45 -2.41 -4.61 -12.17
CA GLY A 45 -1.12 -5.07 -12.66
C GLY A 45 0.05 -4.58 -11.80
N PRO A 46 1.29 -4.68 -12.30
CA PRO A 46 2.45 -4.17 -11.60
C PRO A 46 2.38 -2.65 -11.42
N ILE A 47 2.54 -2.19 -10.18
CA ILE A 47 2.57 -0.77 -9.82
C ILE A 47 3.97 -0.43 -9.29
N LYS A 48 4.49 0.73 -9.67
CA LYS A 48 5.77 1.21 -9.14
C LYS A 48 5.68 1.42 -7.63
N THR A 49 6.68 0.97 -6.89
CA THR A 49 6.82 1.34 -5.48
C THR A 49 7.17 2.83 -5.36
N PHE A 50 6.23 3.64 -4.91
CA PHE A 50 6.44 5.07 -4.69
C PHE A 50 7.30 5.34 -3.45
N PRO A 51 8.15 6.39 -3.45
CA PRO A 51 8.90 6.78 -2.27
C PRO A 51 7.97 7.21 -1.13
N LEU A 52 8.32 6.88 0.12
CA LEU A 52 7.51 7.22 1.30
C LEU A 52 7.94 8.49 2.02
N ARG A 53 9.05 9.13 1.63
CA ARG A 53 9.46 10.40 2.26
C ARG A 53 8.44 11.50 1.97
N GLY A 54 7.97 12.18 3.02
CA GLY A 54 6.93 13.19 2.93
C GLY A 54 5.53 12.66 2.64
N ILE A 55 5.28 11.35 2.77
CA ILE A 55 3.99 10.72 2.42
C ILE A 55 2.79 11.37 3.10
N LYS A 56 2.92 11.87 4.33
CA LYS A 56 1.83 12.54 5.05
C LYS A 56 1.24 13.77 4.33
N GLU A 57 1.99 14.40 3.42
CA GLU A 57 1.59 15.61 2.71
C GLU A 57 0.88 15.33 1.37
N SER A 58 0.69 14.06 1.00
CA SER A 58 0.14 13.68 -0.31
C SER A 58 -1.07 12.72 -0.27
N PRO A 59 -2.14 13.02 0.50
CA PRO A 59 -3.40 12.31 0.33
C PRO A 59 -4.10 12.69 -1.00
N PRO A 60 -4.93 11.80 -1.59
CA PRO A 60 -5.17 10.42 -1.19
C PRO A 60 -4.05 9.47 -1.62
N TYR A 61 -4.02 8.29 -1.03
CA TYR A 61 -2.99 7.26 -1.20
C TYR A 61 -3.40 6.16 -2.18
N MET A 62 -2.40 5.40 -2.63
CA MET A 62 -2.46 4.42 -3.72
C MET A 62 -2.60 5.05 -5.11
N HIS A 63 -2.24 4.31 -6.15
CA HIS A 63 -2.17 4.82 -7.53
C HIS A 63 -3.50 5.35 -8.09
N ASP A 64 -4.61 4.85 -7.57
CA ASP A 64 -5.99 5.20 -7.95
C ASP A 64 -6.67 6.10 -6.93
N GLY A 65 -5.97 6.52 -5.86
CA GLY A 65 -6.49 7.41 -4.83
C GLY A 65 -7.59 6.82 -3.95
N ARG A 66 -7.76 5.49 -3.92
CA ARG A 66 -8.84 4.84 -3.17
C ARG A 66 -8.67 4.86 -1.65
N LEU A 67 -7.48 5.18 -1.16
CA LEU A 67 -7.14 5.15 0.27
C LEU A 67 -7.04 6.58 0.78
N LEU A 68 -8.00 7.01 1.60
CA LEU A 68 -8.12 8.42 2.00
C LEU A 68 -7.13 8.81 3.09
N THR A 69 -6.75 7.85 3.93
CA THR A 69 -5.89 8.07 5.10
C THR A 69 -4.69 7.11 5.12
N LEU A 70 -3.68 7.42 5.95
CA LEU A 70 -2.56 6.51 6.18
C LEU A 70 -3.03 5.26 6.93
N GLU A 71 -4.04 5.38 7.78
CA GLU A 71 -4.73 4.28 8.43
C GLU A 71 -5.34 3.32 7.40
N ASP A 72 -6.06 3.85 6.40
CA ASP A 72 -6.62 3.04 5.30
C ASP A 72 -5.50 2.36 4.50
N THR A 73 -4.37 3.05 4.31
CA THR A 73 -3.20 2.51 3.62
C THR A 73 -2.61 1.32 4.39
N VAL A 74 -2.38 1.47 5.69
CA VAL A 74 -1.85 0.40 6.53
C VAL A 74 -2.82 -0.78 6.60
N GLU A 75 -4.13 -0.54 6.73
CA GLU A 75 -5.13 -1.60 6.76
C GLU A 75 -5.21 -2.34 5.41
N PHE A 76 -5.21 -1.60 4.29
CA PHE A 76 -5.21 -2.19 2.95
C PHE A 76 -4.04 -3.17 2.77
N PHE A 77 -2.81 -2.76 3.06
CA PHE A 77 -1.66 -3.64 2.93
C PHE A 77 -1.65 -4.78 3.95
N ASN A 78 -2.20 -4.56 5.16
CA ASN A 78 -2.34 -5.64 6.14
C ASN A 78 -3.27 -6.76 5.64
N LEU A 79 -4.37 -6.39 4.97
CA LEU A 79 -5.32 -7.34 4.38
C LEU A 79 -4.74 -8.01 3.13
N VAL A 80 -4.19 -7.21 2.20
CA VAL A 80 -3.65 -7.71 0.94
C VAL A 80 -2.46 -8.65 1.18
N LEU A 81 -1.52 -8.28 2.05
CA LEU A 81 -0.34 -9.10 2.34
C LEU A 81 -0.59 -10.15 3.43
N GLU A 82 -1.80 -10.21 3.98
CA GLU A 82 -2.21 -11.15 5.05
C GLU A 82 -1.26 -11.16 6.26
N THR A 83 -0.70 -10.00 6.62
CA THR A 83 0.35 -9.89 7.66
C THR A 83 -0.18 -10.07 9.09
N LYS A 84 -1.50 -10.06 9.29
CA LYS A 84 -2.18 -10.25 10.58
C LYS A 84 -1.61 -9.34 11.68
N LEU A 85 -1.44 -8.05 11.34
CA LEU A 85 -0.99 -7.03 12.29
C LEU A 85 -2.07 -6.81 13.35
N SER A 86 -1.63 -6.67 14.60
CA SER A 86 -2.49 -6.21 15.68
C SER A 86 -2.80 -4.71 15.54
N GLU A 87 -3.84 -4.24 16.24
CA GLU A 87 -4.18 -2.81 16.25
C GLU A 87 -3.01 -1.92 16.66
N LYS A 88 -2.23 -2.34 17.65
CA LYS A 88 -1.04 -1.61 18.10
C LYS A 88 0.02 -1.52 17.00
N GLU A 89 0.26 -2.62 16.29
CA GLU A 89 1.24 -2.66 15.20
C GLU A 89 0.83 -1.79 14.02
N LYS A 90 -0.46 -1.73 13.69
CA LYS A 90 -1.00 -0.83 12.67
C LYS A 90 -0.81 0.63 13.07
N GLN A 91 -1.15 0.99 14.30
CA GLN A 91 -0.94 2.34 14.82
C GLN A 91 0.53 2.75 14.77
N ASP A 92 1.44 1.84 15.15
CA ASP A 92 2.89 2.09 15.11
C ASP A 92 3.39 2.31 13.68
N LEU A 93 2.85 1.60 12.68
CA LEU A 93 3.16 1.86 11.28
C LEU A 93 2.68 3.24 10.82
N VAL A 94 1.47 3.64 11.19
CA VAL A 94 0.96 4.96 10.81
C VAL A 94 1.81 6.07 11.41
N VAL A 95 2.20 5.95 12.69
CA VAL A 95 3.11 6.91 13.34
C VAL A 95 4.45 6.95 12.62
N TYR A 96 4.99 5.79 12.24
CA TYR A 96 6.23 5.72 11.46
C TYR A 96 6.11 6.44 10.11
N LEU A 97 5.05 6.19 9.35
CA LEU A 97 4.80 6.86 8.06
C LEU A 97 4.67 8.39 8.19
N ARG A 98 4.08 8.89 9.27
CA ARG A 98 4.00 10.34 9.55
C ARG A 98 5.36 10.98 9.86
N ALA A 99 6.35 10.18 10.27
CA ALA A 99 7.70 10.64 10.57
C ALA A 99 8.65 10.59 9.37
N LEU A 100 8.22 10.03 8.23
CA LEU A 100 8.95 10.03 6.95
C LEU A 100 8.72 11.32 6.17
#